data_AF-A0A0G0VRT2-F1
#
_entry.id   AF-A0A0G0VRT2-F1
#
_cell.length_a   1.000
_cell.length_b   1.000
_cell.length_c   1.000
_cell.angle_alpha   90.00
_cell.angle_beta   90.00
_cell.angle_gamma   90.00
#
_symmetry.space_group_name_H-M   'P 1'
#
loop_
_entity.id
_entity.type
_entity.pdbx_description
1 polymer ?
#
loop_
_entity_poly.entity_id
_entity_poly.type
_entity_poly.pdbx_seq_one_letter_code
_entity_poly.pdbx_strand_id
1 'polypeptide(L)'
;MNEMHINFLKKIGGMIDEKEIARNTAKKKDKKEAFKEKISTCEKTLALVSEKMPLAEIAKKRGMTPGTIISHLEKLKMKNPALDLSAYKPKERDFKIISEVFKKVKETKLAPVYEILGGKYSYEDLRLARLFL
;
A
#
# COMPACT_ATOMS: atom_id res chain seq x y z
N MET A 1 -30.62 27.10 -9.05
CA MET A 1 -30.54 26.51 -7.69
C MET A 1 -31.64 27.20 -6.87
N ASN A 2 -32.58 26.46 -6.25
CA ASN A 2 -33.75 27.06 -5.59
C ASN A 2 -33.36 27.82 -4.31
N GLU A 3 -34.10 28.90 -3.99
CA GLU A 3 -33.87 29.75 -2.83
C GLU A 3 -33.92 28.98 -1.50
N MET A 4 -34.81 27.97 -1.40
CA MET A 4 -34.86 27.05 -0.27
C MET A 4 -33.58 26.23 -0.08
N HIS A 5 -32.91 25.83 -1.16
CA HIS A 5 -31.64 25.09 -1.07
C HIS A 5 -30.50 25.97 -0.57
N ILE A 6 -30.48 27.24 -0.99
CA ILE A 6 -29.45 28.20 -0.56
C ILE A 6 -29.60 28.49 0.94
N ASN A 7 -30.82 28.71 1.41
CA ASN A 7 -31.08 28.96 2.83
C ASN A 7 -30.79 27.73 3.71
N PHE A 8 -31.10 26.53 3.21
CA PHE A 8 -30.74 25.29 3.92
C PHE A 8 -29.23 25.15 4.06
N LEU A 9 -28.47 25.29 2.96
CA LEU A 9 -27.01 25.19 2.97
C LEU A 9 -26.35 26.23 3.89
N LYS A 10 -26.84 27.48 3.91
CA LYS A 10 -26.35 28.51 4.86
C LYS A 10 -26.62 28.14 6.32
N LYS A 11 -27.81 27.60 6.63
CA LYS A 11 -28.22 27.25 8.00
C LYS A 11 -27.40 26.11 8.61
N ILE A 12 -26.93 25.16 7.78
CA ILE A 12 -26.06 24.06 8.21
C ILE A 12 -24.56 24.41 8.13
N GLY A 13 -24.20 25.66 7.83
CA GLY A 13 -22.81 26.10 7.73
C GLY A 13 -22.10 25.69 6.43
N GLY A 14 -22.84 25.33 5.39
CA GLY A 14 -22.32 25.01 4.06
C GLY A 14 -21.91 26.26 3.27
N MET A 15 -20.79 26.17 2.55
CA MET A 15 -20.31 27.21 1.63
C MET A 15 -21.03 27.12 0.28
N ILE A 16 -21.50 28.26 -0.23
CA ILE A 16 -22.22 28.38 -1.51
C ILE A 16 -21.45 29.27 -2.49
N ASP A 17 -20.47 30.03 -2.01
CA ASP A 17 -19.68 30.92 -2.85
C ASP A 17 -18.77 30.10 -3.79
N GLU A 18 -19.05 30.18 -5.09
CA GLU A 18 -18.35 29.41 -6.12
C GLU A 18 -16.84 29.72 -6.16
N LYS A 19 -16.45 30.97 -5.87
CA LYS A 19 -15.03 31.38 -5.83
C LYS A 19 -14.33 30.78 -4.61
N GLU A 20 -15.02 30.68 -3.47
CA GLU A 20 -14.47 30.07 -2.26
C GLU A 20 -14.40 28.54 -2.37
N ILE A 21 -15.39 27.90 -2.99
CA ILE A 21 -15.37 26.47 -3.34
C ILE A 21 -14.22 26.16 -4.30
N ALA A 22 -14.01 26.99 -5.33
CA ALA A 22 -12.89 26.86 -6.27
C ALA A 22 -11.52 27.02 -5.57
N ARG A 23 -11.38 28.01 -4.68
CA ARG A 23 -10.15 28.20 -3.89
C ARG A 23 -9.88 27.03 -2.94
N ASN A 24 -10.90 26.47 -2.29
CA ASN A 24 -10.74 25.33 -1.40
C ASN A 24 -10.44 24.02 -2.15
N THR A 25 -10.99 23.83 -3.35
CA THR A 25 -10.66 22.68 -4.21
C THR A 25 -9.25 22.80 -4.80
N ALA A 26 -8.79 24.00 -5.18
CA ALA A 26 -7.41 24.26 -5.58
C ALA A 26 -6.43 23.98 -4.44
N LYS A 27 -6.65 24.56 -3.24
CA LYS A 27 -5.83 24.28 -2.04
C LYS A 27 -5.78 22.80 -1.68
N LYS A 28 -6.87 22.05 -1.88
CA LYS A 28 -6.88 20.59 -1.69
C LYS A 28 -6.06 19.85 -2.75
N LYS A 29 -6.06 20.29 -4.01
CA LYS A 29 -5.20 19.74 -5.07
C LYS A 29 -3.72 20.02 -4.81
N ASP A 30 -3.37 21.26 -4.49
CA ASP A 30 -1.98 21.66 -4.18
C ASP A 30 -1.44 20.88 -2.97
N LYS A 31 -2.27 20.67 -1.93
CA LYS A 31 -1.89 19.87 -0.76
C LYS A 31 -1.73 18.38 -1.08
N LYS A 32 -2.42 17.87 -2.10
CA LYS A 32 -2.34 16.49 -2.58
C LYS A 32 -1.14 16.27 -3.51
N GLU A 33 -0.74 17.30 -4.25
CA GLU A 33 0.46 17.32 -5.09
C GLU A 33 1.73 17.55 -4.27
N ALA A 34 1.72 18.46 -3.30
CA ALA A 34 2.81 18.61 -2.32
C ALA A 34 3.03 17.35 -1.46
N PHE A 35 2.00 16.50 -1.29
CA PHE A 35 2.15 15.18 -0.66
C PHE A 35 2.76 14.13 -1.60
N LYS A 36 2.64 14.30 -2.92
CA LYS A 36 3.36 13.49 -3.92
C LYS A 36 4.84 13.88 -4.03
N GLU A 37 5.18 15.15 -3.84
CA GLU A 37 6.56 15.68 -3.98
C GLU A 37 7.45 15.48 -2.76
N LYS A 38 6.90 15.28 -1.56
CA LYS A 38 7.69 14.71 -0.46
C LYS A 38 8.04 13.29 -0.85
N ILE A 39 9.33 13.01 -1.12
CA ILE A 39 9.91 11.68 -1.36
C ILE A 39 9.02 10.63 -0.69
N SER A 40 8.30 9.88 -1.51
CA SER A 40 7.27 8.98 -1.02
C SER A 40 7.90 8.08 0.03
N THR A 41 7.21 7.80 1.13
CA THR A 41 7.67 6.86 2.16
C THR A 41 8.13 5.52 1.57
N CYS A 42 7.60 5.18 0.38
CA CYS A 42 8.01 4.06 -0.46
C CYS A 42 9.43 4.23 -1.04
N GLU A 43 9.81 5.41 -1.55
CA GLU A 43 11.15 5.66 -2.13
C GLU A 43 12.27 5.56 -1.09
N LYS A 44 12.01 6.02 0.14
CA LYS A 44 12.96 5.78 1.25
C LYS A 44 13.14 4.29 1.57
N THR A 45 12.09 3.50 1.37
CA THR A 45 12.14 2.04 1.51
C THR A 45 12.89 1.43 0.32
N LEU A 46 12.67 1.94 -0.90
CA LEU A 46 13.35 1.51 -2.12
C LEU A 46 14.87 1.66 -2.01
N ALA A 47 15.37 2.78 -1.50
CA ALA A 47 16.81 3.00 -1.32
C ALA A 47 17.46 1.90 -0.46
N LEU A 48 16.82 1.56 0.67
CA LEU A 48 17.30 0.48 1.57
C LEU A 48 17.17 -0.91 0.94
N VAL A 49 16.14 -1.11 0.11
CA VAL A 49 15.89 -2.36 -0.61
C VAL A 49 16.97 -2.60 -1.66
N SER A 50 17.42 -1.54 -2.35
CA SER A 50 18.55 -1.57 -3.30
C SER A 50 19.89 -1.92 -2.62
N GLU A 51 20.05 -1.62 -1.34
CA GLU A 51 21.19 -2.06 -0.53
C GLU A 51 21.13 -3.56 -0.14
N LYS A 52 20.09 -4.30 -0.58
CA LYS A 52 19.86 -5.74 -0.28
C LYS A 52 19.81 -6.06 1.22
N MET A 53 19.40 -5.08 2.03
CA MET A 53 19.27 -5.22 3.48
C MET A 53 18.08 -6.11 3.85
N PRO A 54 18.14 -6.96 4.89
CA PRO A 54 16.99 -7.79 5.29
C PRO A 54 15.75 -6.96 5.66
N LEU A 55 14.54 -7.44 5.34
CA LEU A 55 13.29 -6.72 5.64
C LEU A 55 13.14 -6.33 7.12
N ALA A 56 13.57 -7.21 8.02
CA ALA A 56 13.54 -6.96 9.47
C ALA A 56 14.43 -5.77 9.87
N GLU A 57 15.59 -5.63 9.23
CA GLU A 57 16.52 -4.53 9.49
C GLU A 57 16.03 -3.23 8.84
N ILE A 58 15.44 -3.30 7.63
CA ILE A 58 14.76 -2.18 7.00
C ILE A 58 13.62 -1.68 7.90
N ALA A 59 12.81 -2.59 8.44
CA ALA A 59 11.71 -2.28 9.35
C ALA A 59 12.22 -1.56 10.60
N LYS A 60 13.28 -2.06 11.26
CA LYS A 60 13.92 -1.40 12.41
C LYS A 60 14.47 -0.02 12.06
N LYS A 61 15.26 0.10 10.99
CA LYS A 61 15.88 1.36 10.55
C LYS A 61 14.84 2.42 10.19
N ARG A 62 13.67 1.99 9.74
CA ARG A 62 12.53 2.86 9.39
C ARG A 62 11.58 3.12 10.55
N GLY A 63 11.73 2.42 11.69
CA GLY A 63 10.75 2.45 12.79
C GLY A 63 9.37 1.97 12.36
N MET A 64 9.30 0.97 11.48
CA MET A 64 8.07 0.43 10.89
C MET A 64 7.93 -1.06 11.16
N THR A 65 6.72 -1.59 10.97
CA THR A 65 6.48 -3.03 11.00
C THR A 65 6.88 -3.68 9.68
N PRO A 66 7.32 -4.96 9.67
CA PRO A 66 7.66 -5.66 8.43
C PRO A 66 6.48 -5.71 7.45
N GLY A 67 5.26 -5.93 7.94
CA GLY A 67 4.02 -5.81 7.15
C GLY A 67 3.85 -4.47 6.43
N THR A 68 4.28 -3.35 7.03
CA THR A 68 4.24 -2.02 6.39
C THR A 68 5.29 -1.91 5.27
N ILE A 69 6.48 -2.45 5.50
CA ILE A 69 7.53 -2.50 4.48
C ILE A 69 7.08 -3.35 3.29
N ILE A 70 6.45 -4.50 3.52
CA ILE A 70 5.90 -5.35 2.47
C ILE A 70 4.85 -4.58 1.66
N SER A 71 3.95 -3.82 2.29
CA SER A 71 3.00 -2.97 1.57
C SER A 71 3.63 -1.82 0.79
N HIS A 72 4.80 -1.31 1.21
CA HIS A 72 5.59 -0.41 0.37
C HIS A 72 6.18 -1.14 -0.84
N LEU A 73 6.70 -2.37 -0.65
CA LEU A 73 7.23 -3.18 -1.76
C LEU A 73 6.16 -3.50 -2.80
N GLU A 74 4.93 -3.81 -2.40
CA GLU A 74 3.78 -4.00 -3.30
C GLU A 74 3.58 -2.77 -4.20
N LYS A 75 3.55 -1.57 -3.59
CA LYS A 75 3.39 -0.30 -4.31
C LYS A 75 4.59 0.00 -5.22
N LEU A 76 5.80 -0.32 -4.76
CA LEU A 76 7.02 -0.13 -5.55
C LEU A 76 7.05 -1.04 -6.77
N LYS A 77 6.69 -2.32 -6.61
CA LYS A 77 6.61 -3.28 -7.72
C LYS A 77 5.52 -2.89 -8.74
N MET A 78 4.40 -2.35 -8.28
CA MET A 78 3.35 -1.83 -9.17
C MET A 78 3.83 -0.62 -10.00
N LYS A 79 4.67 0.24 -9.42
CA LYS A 79 5.25 1.39 -10.13
C LYS A 79 6.44 1.01 -11.02
N ASN A 80 7.26 0.07 -10.56
CA ASN A 80 8.45 -0.40 -11.26
C ASN A 80 8.49 -1.94 -11.25
N PRO A 81 7.91 -2.59 -12.28
CA PRO A 81 7.87 -4.05 -12.38
C PRO A 81 9.27 -4.70 -12.50
N ALA A 82 10.27 -3.95 -12.97
CA ALA A 82 11.65 -4.41 -13.13
C ALA A 82 12.47 -4.35 -11.82
N LEU A 83 11.86 -3.97 -10.70
CA LEU A 83 12.54 -3.91 -9.42
C LEU A 83 13.02 -5.31 -8.99
N ASP A 84 14.33 -5.46 -8.79
CA ASP A 84 14.91 -6.69 -8.26
C ASP A 84 14.56 -6.84 -6.78
N LEU A 85 13.64 -7.76 -6.50
CA LEU A 85 13.26 -8.17 -5.15
C LEU A 85 13.68 -9.60 -4.84
N SER A 86 14.51 -10.20 -5.68
CA SER A 86 14.91 -11.61 -5.58
C SER A 86 15.52 -11.95 -4.22
N ALA A 87 16.21 -10.98 -3.59
CA ALA A 87 16.79 -11.11 -2.25
C ALA A 87 15.75 -11.34 -1.13
N TYR A 88 14.48 -11.02 -1.37
CA TYR A 88 13.38 -11.13 -0.40
C TYR A 88 12.45 -12.29 -0.70
N LYS A 89 12.79 -13.13 -1.68
CA LYS A 89 11.98 -14.30 -2.00
C LYS A 89 11.99 -15.26 -0.80
N PRO A 90 10.82 -15.74 -0.34
CA PRO A 90 10.77 -16.79 0.67
C PRO A 90 11.54 -18.03 0.21
N LYS A 91 11.92 -18.90 1.15
CA LYS A 91 12.59 -20.17 0.84
C LYS A 91 11.79 -20.92 -0.24
N GLU A 92 12.48 -21.52 -1.21
CA GLU A 92 11.80 -22.18 -2.35
C GLU A 92 10.78 -23.23 -1.92
N ARG A 93 11.08 -23.98 -0.84
CA ARG A 93 10.15 -24.96 -0.27
C ARG A 93 8.85 -24.31 0.19
N ASP A 94 8.96 -23.23 0.95
CA ASP A 94 7.81 -22.50 1.52
C ASP A 94 7.03 -21.78 0.41
N PHE A 95 7.75 -21.13 -0.51
CA PHE A 95 7.17 -20.47 -1.67
C PHE A 95 6.37 -21.45 -2.54
N LYS A 96 6.90 -22.65 -2.79
CA LYS A 96 6.20 -23.67 -3.59
C LYS A 96 4.89 -24.09 -2.93
N ILE A 97 4.92 -24.38 -1.63
CA ILE A 97 3.73 -24.74 -0.85
C ILE A 97 2.68 -23.62 -0.93
N ILE A 98 3.09 -22.37 -0.65
CA ILE A 98 2.19 -21.22 -0.68
C ILE A 98 1.63 -20.99 -2.09
N SER A 99 2.46 -21.07 -3.13
CA SER A 99 2.06 -20.93 -4.53
C SER A 99 1.03 -21.97 -4.95
N GLU A 100 1.20 -23.23 -4.55
CA GLU A 100 0.22 -24.29 -4.83
C GLU A 100 -1.13 -24.01 -4.17
N VAL A 101 -1.13 -23.50 -2.93
CA VAL A 101 -2.36 -23.12 -2.25
C VAL A 101 -3.03 -21.93 -2.93
N PHE A 102 -2.28 -20.90 -3.32
CA PHE A 102 -2.82 -19.78 -4.10
C PHE A 102 -3.45 -20.24 -5.43
N LYS A 103 -2.82 -21.20 -6.13
CA LYS A 103 -3.38 -21.79 -7.36
C LYS A 103 -4.68 -22.57 -7.08
N LYS A 104 -4.76 -23.29 -5.96
CA LYS A 104 -5.97 -24.05 -5.57
C LYS A 104 -7.14 -23.14 -5.23
N VAL A 105 -6.89 -22.07 -4.48
CA VAL A 105 -7.93 -21.11 -4.07
C VAL A 105 -8.47 -20.33 -5.27
N LYS A 106 -7.69 -20.20 -6.36
CA LYS A 106 -8.01 -19.37 -7.55
C LYS A 106 -8.35 -17.91 -7.22
N GLU A 107 -8.06 -17.48 -6.00
CA GLU A 107 -8.37 -16.17 -5.48
C GLU A 107 -7.12 -15.55 -4.86
N THR A 108 -7.05 -14.23 -4.90
CA THR A 108 -5.89 -13.48 -4.37
C THR A 108 -6.03 -13.11 -2.90
N LYS A 109 -7.10 -13.58 -2.24
CA LYS A 109 -7.35 -13.33 -0.82
C LYS A 109 -6.41 -14.15 0.06
N LEU A 110 -5.87 -13.52 1.09
CA LEU A 110 -4.93 -14.14 2.04
C LEU A 110 -5.64 -15.04 3.06
N ALA A 111 -6.87 -14.71 3.44
CA ALA A 111 -7.65 -15.47 4.43
C ALA A 111 -7.81 -16.96 4.07
N PRO A 112 -8.34 -17.34 2.89
CA PRO A 112 -8.49 -18.75 2.53
C PRO A 112 -7.15 -19.48 2.41
N VAL A 113 -6.10 -18.80 1.96
CA VAL A 113 -4.75 -19.37 1.88
C VAL A 113 -4.20 -19.66 3.28
N TYR A 114 -4.39 -18.74 4.22
CA TYR A 114 -3.97 -18.89 5.61
C TYR A 114 -4.69 -20.06 6.31
N GLU A 115 -6.01 -20.18 6.09
CA GLU A 115 -6.82 -21.28 6.64
C GLU A 115 -6.38 -22.65 6.10
N ILE A 116 -6.13 -22.77 4.80
CA ILE A 116 -5.64 -24.03 4.19
C ILE A 116 -4.25 -24.42 4.71
N LEU A 117 -3.41 -23.42 4.97
CA LEU A 117 -2.06 -23.63 5.52
C LEU A 117 -2.06 -23.88 7.03
N GLY A 118 -3.22 -23.84 7.69
CA GLY A 118 -3.37 -24.16 9.11
C GLY A 118 -2.54 -23.27 10.03
N GLY A 119 -2.30 -22.01 9.65
CA GLY A 119 -1.50 -21.08 10.44
C GLY A 119 0.01 -21.38 10.48
N LYS A 120 0.52 -22.27 9.61
CA LYS A 120 1.95 -22.60 9.52
C LYS A 120 2.84 -21.40 9.12
N TYR A 121 2.28 -20.43 8.41
CA TYR A 121 2.97 -19.25 7.91
C TYR A 121 2.25 -17.99 8.36
N SER A 122 3.00 -16.91 8.63
CA SER A 122 2.41 -15.64 9.03
C SER A 122 1.77 -14.93 7.83
N TYR A 123 0.84 -14.01 8.08
CA TYR A 123 0.27 -13.18 7.02
C TYR A 123 1.33 -12.39 6.23
N GLU A 124 2.44 -12.05 6.89
CA GLU A 124 3.58 -11.39 6.27
C GLU A 124 4.28 -12.30 5.25
N ASP A 125 4.48 -13.58 5.58
CA ASP A 125 5.04 -14.57 4.66
C ASP A 125 4.15 -14.78 3.43
N LEU A 126 2.83 -14.84 3.65
CA LEU A 126 1.84 -14.98 2.57
C LEU A 126 1.83 -13.76 1.65
N ARG A 127 1.90 -12.54 2.22
CA ARG A 127 2.01 -11.30 1.45
C ARG A 127 3.30 -11.25 0.64
N LEU A 128 4.41 -11.65 1.25
CA LEU A 128 5.71 -11.68 0.60
C LEU A 128 5.72 -12.70 -0.55
N ALA A 129 5.19 -13.90 -0.34
CA ALA A 129 5.06 -14.90 -1.39
C ALA A 129 4.16 -14.43 -2.55
N ARG A 130 3.05 -13.76 -2.25
CA ARG A 130 2.15 -13.16 -3.25
C ARG A 130 2.88 -12.14 -4.13
N LEU A 131 3.91 -11.48 -3.61
CA LEU A 131 4.72 -10.54 -4.37
C LEU A 131 5.47 -11.21 -5.54
N PHE A 132 5.74 -12.51 -5.47
CA PHE A 132 6.50 -13.28 -6.47
C PHE A 132 5.65 -14.26 -7.28
N LEU A 133 4.33 -14.25 -7.09
CA LEU A 133 3.35 -14.92 -7.95
C LEU A 133 3.05 -14.07 -9.17
#